data_AF-A0A919TBX2-F1
#
_entry.id   AF-A0A919TBX2-F1
#
_cell.length_a   1.000
_cell.length_b   1.000
_cell.length_c   1.000
_cell.angle_alpha   90.00
_cell.angle_beta   90.00
_cell.angle_gamma   90.00
#
_symmetry.space_group_name_H-M   'P 1'
#
loop_
_entity.id
_entity.type
_entity.pdbx_description
1 polymer ?
#
loop_
_entity_poly.entity_id
_entity_poly.type
_entity_poly.pdbx_seq_one_letter_code
_entity_poly.pdbx_strand_id
1 'polypeptide(L)'
;MEKNRGPERPVSEFAQEDYLFGSGPLWLRVERVQRDRPVEYNGDLWYEVEGVEISSTGRDVARRQVLVRAQRLTSLPTNRRL
;
A
#
# COMPACT_ATOMS: atom_id res chain seq x y z
N MET A 1 -21.29 17.10 -9.45
CA MET A 1 -20.64 16.04 -10.28
C MET A 1 -20.02 15.02 -9.33
N GLU A 2 -20.81 14.11 -8.77
CA GLU A 2 -20.28 12.98 -8.00
C GLU A 2 -19.92 11.88 -8.99
N LYS A 3 -18.66 11.85 -9.40
CA LYS A 3 -18.15 10.77 -10.26
C LYS A 3 -18.22 9.47 -9.48
N ASN A 4 -19.09 8.56 -9.92
CA ASN A 4 -19.08 7.11 -9.71
C ASN A 4 -17.72 6.61 -9.17
N ARG A 5 -17.55 6.56 -7.85
CA ARG A 5 -16.51 5.74 -7.24
C ARG A 5 -17.15 4.38 -7.09
N GLY A 6 -16.64 3.38 -7.82
CA GLY A 6 -16.88 1.98 -7.46
C GLY A 6 -16.53 1.73 -6.00
N PRO A 7 -16.78 0.53 -5.46
CA PRO A 7 -16.49 0.23 -4.05
C PRO A 7 -15.08 0.69 -3.70
N GLU A 8 -14.95 1.43 -2.60
CA GLU A 8 -13.64 1.92 -2.16
C GLU A 8 -12.68 0.74 -2.06
N ARG A 9 -11.48 0.88 -2.64
CA ARG A 9 -10.46 -0.16 -2.52
C ARG A 9 -10.18 -0.38 -1.03
N PRO A 10 -9.94 -1.64 -0.62
CA PRO A 10 -9.64 -1.93 0.77
C PRO A 10 -8.36 -1.23 1.22
N VAL A 11 -8.35 -0.88 2.50
CA VAL A 11 -7.20 -0.29 3.18
C VAL A 11 -6.34 -1.43 3.73
N SER A 12 -5.04 -1.35 3.49
CA SER A 12 -4.05 -2.31 4.01
C SER A 12 -3.23 -1.65 5.10
N GLU A 13 -3.02 -2.38 6.19
CA GLU A 13 -2.18 -1.94 7.30
C GLU A 13 -0.79 -2.56 7.17
N PHE A 14 0.23 -1.73 7.29
CA PHE A 14 1.63 -2.14 7.34
C PHE A 14 2.24 -1.68 8.66
N ALA A 15 2.86 -2.62 9.39
CA ALA A 15 3.68 -2.27 10.54
C ALA A 15 4.95 -1.54 10.07
N GLN A 16 5.55 -0.73 10.93
CA GLN A 16 6.75 0.05 10.58
C GLN A 16 7.91 -0.82 10.07
N GLU A 17 8.05 -2.06 10.54
CA GLU A 17 9.09 -2.99 10.08
C GLU A 17 8.84 -3.60 8.68
N ASP A 18 7.62 -3.42 8.16
CA ASP A 18 7.16 -3.99 6.91
C ASP A 18 7.18 -3.01 5.74
N TYR A 19 7.50 -1.74 6.00
CA TYR A 19 7.70 -0.73 4.95
C TYR A 19 8.90 0.18 5.23
N LEU A 20 9.45 0.78 4.18
CA LEU A 20 10.53 1.78 4.28
C LEU A 20 10.01 3.18 3.91
N PHE A 21 10.72 4.20 4.41
CA PHE A 21 10.46 5.62 4.17
C PHE A 21 9.24 6.21 4.90
N GLY A 22 8.97 5.76 6.13
CA GLY A 22 8.08 6.44 7.06
C GLY A 22 8.25 5.96 8.50
N SER A 23 7.35 6.41 9.37
CA SER A 23 7.33 6.09 10.80
C SER A 23 5.92 5.75 11.27
N GLY A 24 5.83 4.81 12.21
CA GLY A 24 4.56 4.30 12.75
C GLY A 24 3.81 3.38 11.78
N PRO A 25 2.63 2.88 12.20
CA PRO A 25 1.73 2.10 11.34
C PRO A 25 1.28 2.91 10.12
N LEU A 26 1.22 2.25 8.97
CA LEU A 26 0.76 2.84 7.73
C LEU A 26 -0.53 2.17 7.27
N TRP A 27 -1.62 2.94 7.18
CA TRP A 27 -2.85 2.52 6.51
C TRP A 27 -2.85 3.07 5.09
N LEU A 28 -2.81 2.19 4.10
CA LEU A 28 -2.68 2.58 2.71
C LEU A 28 -3.78 1.94 1.88
N ARG A 29 -4.52 2.78 1.16
CA ARG A 29 -5.37 2.31 0.06
C ARG A 29 -4.50 2.12 -1.17
N VAL A 30 -4.11 0.87 -1.44
CA VAL A 30 -3.14 0.53 -2.50
C VAL A 30 -3.71 0.84 -3.89
N GLU A 31 -3.01 1.71 -4.62
CA GLU A 31 -3.31 2.06 -6.01
C GLU A 31 -2.55 1.14 -6.98
N ARG A 32 -1.26 0.87 -6.70
CA ARG A 32 -0.38 0.07 -7.56
C ARG A 32 0.74 -0.59 -6.76
N VAL A 33 1.20 -1.76 -7.24
CA VAL A 33 2.43 -2.44 -6.78
C VAL A 33 3.32 -2.69 -7.99
N GLN A 34 4.55 -2.19 -7.97
CA GLN A 34 5.53 -2.35 -9.06
C GLN A 34 6.26 -3.69 -8.94
N ARG A 35 5.60 -4.78 -9.36
CA ARG A 35 6.14 -6.15 -9.24
C ARG A 35 7.28 -6.47 -10.20
N ASP A 36 7.48 -5.66 -11.23
CA ASP A 36 8.52 -5.81 -12.25
C ASP A 36 9.89 -5.30 -11.80
N ARG A 37 9.96 -4.58 -10.67
CA ARG A 37 11.19 -3.96 -10.15
C ARG A 37 11.37 -4.24 -8.65
N PRO A 38 11.63 -5.50 -8.26
CA PRO A 38 11.93 -5.80 -6.87
C PRO A 38 13.21 -5.11 -6.42
N VAL A 39 13.25 -4.71 -5.16
CA VAL A 39 14.41 -4.16 -4.47
C VAL A 39 14.83 -5.14 -3.38
N GLU A 40 16.10 -5.55 -3.38
CA GLU A 40 16.67 -6.33 -2.27
C GLU A 40 17.11 -5.39 -1.15
N TYR A 41 16.65 -5.65 0.07
CA TYR A 41 17.04 -4.89 1.25
C TYR A 41 17.06 -5.79 2.49
N ASN A 42 18.20 -5.82 3.19
CA ASN A 42 18.45 -6.71 4.34
C ASN A 42 18.16 -8.19 4.07
N GLY A 43 18.41 -8.67 2.84
CA GLY A 43 18.16 -10.07 2.44
C GLY A 43 16.70 -10.39 2.15
N ASP A 44 15.79 -9.44 2.29
CA ASP A 44 14.39 -9.55 1.90
C ASP A 44 14.13 -8.88 0.55
N LEU A 45 13.08 -9.34 -0.14
CA LEU A 45 12.55 -8.68 -1.33
C LEU A 45 11.49 -7.66 -0.94
N TRP A 46 11.58 -6.48 -1.56
CA TRP A 46 10.68 -5.36 -1.36
C TRP A 46 10.15 -4.88 -2.71
N TYR A 47 8.95 -4.32 -2.70
CA TYR A 47 8.35 -3.73 -3.89
C TYR A 47 7.89 -2.33 -3.60
N GLU A 48 8.00 -1.49 -4.62
CA GLU A 48 7.42 -0.16 -4.58
C GLU A 48 5.89 -0.26 -4.65
N VAL A 49 5.25 0.42 -3.71
CA VAL A 49 3.79 0.49 -3.58
C VAL A 49 3.37 1.95 -3.60
N GLU A 50 2.47 2.26 -4.51
CA GLU A 50 1.81 3.56 -4.63
C GLU A 50 0.40 3.47 -4.05
N GLY A 51 -0.01 4.46 -3.28
CA GLY A 51 -1.36 4.51 -2.73
C GLY A 51 -1.71 5.82 -2.06
N VAL A 52 -2.90 5.87 -1.48
CA VAL A 52 -3.36 6.99 -0.65
C VAL A 52 -3.30 6.58 0.81
N GLU A 53 -2.54 7.32 1.61
CA GLU A 53 -2.48 7.14 3.06
C GLU A 53 -3.82 7.52 3.68
N ILE A 54 -4.27 6.71 4.62
CA ILE A 54 -5.50 6.87 5.36
C ILE A 54 -5.14 7.17 6.81
N SER A 55 -5.74 8.21 7.39
CA SER A 55 -5.57 8.54 8.79
C SER A 55 -6.25 7.49 9.68
N SER A 56 -5.93 7.51 10.97
CA SER A 56 -6.65 6.73 11.99
C SER A 56 -8.15 7.06 12.08
N THR A 57 -8.57 8.21 11.57
CA THR A 57 -9.98 8.63 11.48
C THR A 57 -10.64 8.24 10.14
N GLY A 58 -9.95 7.47 9.30
CA GLY A 58 -10.47 6.98 8.02
C GLY A 58 -10.45 8.00 6.88
N ARG A 59 -9.71 9.12 7.01
CA ARG A 59 -9.64 10.17 5.98
C ARG A 59 -8.42 9.99 5.09
N ASP A 60 -8.57 10.31 3.81
CA ASP A 60 -7.45 10.43 2.89
C ASP A 60 -6.50 11.55 3.38
N VAL A 61 -5.22 11.23 3.56
CA VAL A 61 -4.17 12.15 4.01
C VAL A 61 -3.40 12.69 2.81
N ALA A 62 -2.70 11.81 2.09
CA ALA A 62 -1.86 12.16 0.96
C ALA A 62 -1.54 10.94 0.09
N ARG A 63 -1.07 11.17 -1.13
CA ARG A 63 -0.44 10.12 -1.92
C ARG A 63 0.93 9.76 -1.35
N ARG A 64 1.22 8.46 -1.29
CA ARG A 64 2.47 7.90 -0.81
C ARG A 64 3.04 6.89 -1.80
N GLN A 65 4.35 6.86 -1.85
CA GLN A 65 5.16 5.86 -2.52
C GLN A 65 6.12 5.32 -1.46
N VAL A 66 6.03 4.02 -1.17
CA VAL A 66 6.82 3.35 -0.12
C VAL A 66 7.35 2.01 -0.65
N LEU A 67 8.43 1.50 -0.07
CA LEU A 67 8.82 0.10 -0.28
C LEU A 67 8.11 -0.75 0.75
N VAL A 68 7.47 -1.83 0.34
CA VAL A 68 6.79 -2.79 1.23
C VAL A 68 7.41 -4.17 1.03
N ARG A 69 7.62 -4.89 2.12
CA ARG A 69 8.19 -6.24 2.10
C ARG A 69 7.27 -7.20 1.33
N ALA A 70 7.85 -8.02 0.46
CA ALA A 70 7.13 -8.96 -0.42
C ALA A 70 6.09 -9.81 0.31
N GLN A 71 6.45 -10.29 1.52
CA GLN A 71 5.62 -11.15 2.35
C GLN A 71 4.31 -10.49 2.81
N ARG A 72 4.24 -9.16 2.82
CA ARG A 72 3.02 -8.40 3.16
C ARG A 72 2.15 -8.06 1.95
N LEU A 73 2.62 -8.34 0.74
CA LEU A 73 1.90 -8.06 -0.50
C LEU A 73 1.05 -9.23 -0.98
N THR A 74 1.32 -10.45 -0.47
CA THR A 74 0.56 -11.66 -0.77
C THR A 74 -0.82 -11.65 -0.12
N SER A 75 -0.96 -10.98 1.02
CA SER A 75 -2.23 -10.79 1.74
C SER A 75 -3.03 -9.59 1.26
N LEU A 76 -2.49 -8.79 0.34
CA LEU A 76 -3.24 -7.66 -0.21
C LEU A 76 -4.49 -8.18 -0.89
N PRO A 77 -5.66 -7.58 -0.61
CA PRO A 77 -6.88 -7.92 -1.33
C PRO A 77 -6.62 -7.68 -2.82
N THR A 78 -6.48 -8.77 -3.57
CA THR A 78 -6.35 -8.67 -5.01
C THR A 78 -7.69 -8.19 -5.52
N ASN A 79 -7.73 -6.94 -5.98
CA ASN A 79 -8.89 -6.43 -6.69
C ASN A 79 -8.95 -7.17 -8.03
N ARG A 80 -9.56 -8.36 -8.01
CA ARG A 80 -9.90 -9.11 -9.21
C ARG A 80 -10.99 -8.30 -9.88
N ARG A 81 -10.60 -7.48 -10.88
CA ARG A 81 -11.56 -6.92 -11.83
C ARG A 81 -12.28 -8.11 -12.47
N LEU A 82 -13.54 -8.32 -12.09
CA LEU A 82 -14.50 -9.10 -12.88
C LEU A 82 -14.96 -8.24 -14.05
#